data_AF-A0A7R9A523-F1
#
_entry.id   AF-A0A7R9A523-F1
#
_cell.length_a   1.000
_cell.length_b   1.000
_cell.length_c   1.000
_cell.angle_alpha   90.00
_cell.angle_beta   90.00
_cell.angle_gamma   90.00
#
_symmetry.space_group_name_H-M   'P 1'
#
loop_
_entity.id
_entity.type
_entity.pdbx_description
1 polymer ?
#
loop_
_entity_poly.entity_id
_entity_poly.type
_entity_poly.pdbx_seq_one_letter_code
_entity_poly.pdbx_strand_id
1 'polypeptide(L)'
;MQEALKRFHEEDMPTIAREDILEYLAFSTYMQGKTEEALQLTDELLKLMPHHPRAPGNKIYYEEELVKLKKTRKGDDGSPNISAQPELTPSEDAEPEEEEESERSVYEKLCRGEVSPSPKILASTYCTYFDHNRHPLLVIGPLKLEVMYPKPWIVIFRNFLQENEMEIIKQLAQPRLKRATVQNYKSGELETATYRISKSAWLRTEEHPVIEKIVRRIDAATDLDVETAEELQVVNYGLGGHYEPHFDFARMSDVSAGGATVFPELRLSLWPQKGSSAFWFNLHKSGEGDMKTRHAACPVLAGSKWGE
;
A
#
# COMPACT_ATOMS: atom_id res chain seq x y z
N MET A 1 6.10 -10.10 1.61
CA MET A 1 5.49 -11.41 1.90
C MET A 1 6.32 -12.30 2.83
N GLN A 2 7.66 -12.22 2.84
CA GLN A 2 8.47 -12.96 3.83
C GLN A 2 8.09 -12.63 5.29
N GLU A 3 7.84 -11.35 5.58
CA GLU A 3 7.35 -10.91 6.89
C GLU A 3 5.97 -11.49 7.25
N ALA A 4 5.07 -11.65 6.27
CA ALA A 4 3.78 -12.29 6.49
C ALA A 4 3.94 -13.79 6.83
N LEU A 5 4.87 -14.49 6.16
CA LEU A 5 5.19 -15.89 6.48
C LEU A 5 5.81 -16.02 7.88
N LYS A 6 6.68 -15.09 8.28
CA LYS A 6 7.26 -15.06 9.62
C LYS A 6 6.17 -14.90 10.69
N ARG A 7 5.27 -13.93 10.52
CA ARG A 7 4.16 -13.67 11.46
C ARG A 7 3.13 -14.78 11.50
N PHE A 8 2.87 -15.48 10.39
CA PHE A 8 1.98 -16.65 10.39
C PHE A 8 2.42 -17.71 11.42
N HIS A 9 3.72 -17.86 11.67
CA HIS A 9 4.23 -18.80 12.68
C HIS A 9 4.09 -18.29 14.13
N GLU A 10 3.82 -17.00 14.32
CA GLU A 10 3.73 -16.32 15.62
C GLU A 10 2.26 -16.00 16.01
N GLU A 11 1.31 -16.03 15.07
CA GLU A 11 -0.13 -15.76 15.33
C GLU A 11 -0.86 -16.96 16.00
N ASP A 12 -1.56 -16.71 17.12
CA ASP A 12 -2.38 -17.72 17.83
C ASP A 12 -3.61 -18.19 17.01
N MET A 13 -4.18 -17.30 16.19
CA MET A 13 -5.22 -17.61 15.22
C MET A 13 -4.86 -16.99 13.87
N PRO A 14 -4.49 -17.81 12.86
CA PRO A 14 -4.06 -17.29 11.58
C PRO A 14 -5.22 -16.62 10.86
N THR A 15 -5.05 -15.35 10.52
CA THR A 15 -6.03 -14.56 9.76
C THR A 15 -6.04 -14.88 8.26
N ILE A 16 -5.06 -15.65 7.80
CA ILE A 16 -4.93 -16.11 6.43
C ILE A 16 -4.32 -17.52 6.35
N ALA A 17 -4.68 -18.27 5.31
CA ALA A 17 -4.14 -19.58 5.05
C ALA A 17 -2.68 -19.51 4.54
N ARG A 18 -1.86 -20.48 4.95
CA ARG A 18 -0.41 -20.51 4.63
C ARG A 18 -0.17 -20.61 3.13
N GLU A 19 -1.02 -21.36 2.45
CA GLU A 19 -1.02 -21.54 1.01
C GLU A 19 -1.16 -20.23 0.23
N ASP A 20 -2.02 -19.31 0.69
CA ASP A 20 -2.18 -18.00 0.05
C ASP A 20 -0.89 -17.17 0.20
N ILE A 21 -0.28 -17.16 1.39
CA ILE A 21 1.00 -16.47 1.63
C ILE A 21 2.09 -17.02 0.70
N LEU A 22 2.22 -18.34 0.60
CA LEU A 22 3.21 -19.00 -0.26
C LEU A 22 2.98 -18.71 -1.74
N GLU A 23 1.73 -18.65 -2.18
CA GLU A 23 1.40 -18.30 -3.57
C GLU A 23 1.89 -16.88 -3.93
N TYR A 24 1.53 -15.87 -3.13
CA TYR A 24 1.98 -14.50 -3.36
C TYR A 24 3.49 -14.35 -3.19
N LEU A 25 4.09 -15.04 -2.22
CA LEU A 25 5.53 -15.01 -1.98
C LEU A 25 6.31 -15.62 -3.15
N ALA A 26 5.90 -16.79 -3.66
CA ALA A 26 6.53 -17.44 -4.80
C ALA A 26 6.51 -16.53 -6.04
N PHE A 27 5.34 -15.96 -6.36
CA PHE A 27 5.22 -15.04 -7.49
C PHE A 27 6.07 -13.78 -7.32
N SER A 28 6.03 -13.14 -6.14
CA SER A 28 6.84 -11.93 -5.88
C SER A 28 8.35 -12.20 -5.95
N THR A 29 8.79 -13.38 -5.49
CA THR A 29 10.19 -13.80 -5.49
C THR A 29 10.67 -14.03 -6.93
N TYR A 30 9.80 -14.60 -7.79
CA TYR A 30 10.06 -14.74 -9.21
C TYR A 30 10.24 -13.38 -9.89
N MET A 31 9.34 -12.42 -9.63
CA MET A 31 9.41 -11.07 -10.21
C MET A 31 10.67 -10.29 -9.80
N GLN A 32 11.33 -10.68 -8.70
CA GLN A 32 12.62 -10.14 -8.26
C GLN A 32 13.82 -10.81 -8.95
N GLY A 33 13.60 -11.73 -9.89
CA GLY A 33 14.66 -12.47 -10.60
C GLY A 33 15.22 -13.66 -9.80
N LYS A 34 14.66 -13.97 -8.62
CA LYS A 34 15.09 -15.09 -7.78
C LYS A 34 14.31 -16.37 -8.13
N THR A 35 14.46 -16.82 -9.38
CA THR A 35 13.65 -17.92 -9.93
C THR A 35 13.83 -19.25 -9.19
N GLU A 36 15.03 -19.55 -8.65
CA GLU A 36 15.26 -20.78 -7.86
C GLU A 36 14.50 -20.76 -6.53
N GLU A 37 14.52 -19.63 -5.82
CA GLU A 37 13.79 -19.46 -4.55
C GLU A 37 12.27 -19.49 -4.80
N ALA A 38 11.80 -18.87 -5.88
CA ALA A 38 10.40 -18.93 -6.29
C ALA A 38 9.92 -20.36 -6.59
N LEU A 39 10.77 -21.18 -7.22
CA LEU A 39 10.48 -22.60 -7.47
C LEU A 39 10.38 -23.38 -6.16
N GLN A 40 11.28 -23.16 -5.20
CA GLN A 40 11.23 -23.80 -3.88
C GLN A 40 9.94 -23.46 -3.12
N LEU A 41 9.55 -22.19 -3.12
CA LEU A 41 8.29 -21.72 -2.52
C LEU A 41 7.07 -22.34 -3.22
N THR A 42 7.11 -22.49 -4.55
CA THR A 42 6.04 -23.13 -5.33
C THR A 42 5.95 -24.63 -5.02
N ASP A 43 7.07 -25.31 -4.84
CA ASP A 43 7.11 -26.70 -4.41
C ASP A 43 6.54 -26.89 -3.01
N GLU A 44 6.82 -25.96 -2.11
CA GLU A 44 6.23 -25.96 -0.78
C GLU A 44 4.71 -25.75 -0.82
N LEU A 45 4.24 -24.82 -1.65
CA LEU A 45 2.81 -24.61 -1.90
C LEU A 45 2.13 -25.88 -2.42
N LEU A 46 2.74 -26.58 -3.37
CA LEU A 46 2.18 -27.81 -3.95
C LEU A 46 2.17 -28.99 -2.97
N LYS A 47 3.05 -29.00 -1.95
CA LYS A 47 2.97 -29.99 -0.85
C LYS A 47 1.74 -29.78 0.03
N LEU A 48 1.32 -28.52 0.23
CA LEU A 48 0.13 -28.19 1.00
C LEU A 48 -1.15 -28.32 0.16
N MET A 49 -1.12 -27.84 -1.09
CA MET A 49 -2.23 -27.89 -2.03
C MET A 49 -1.82 -28.52 -3.37
N PRO A 50 -1.86 -29.86 -3.49
CA PRO A 50 -1.50 -30.55 -4.73
C PRO A 50 -2.38 -30.17 -5.94
N HIS A 51 -3.64 -29.79 -5.70
CA HIS A 51 -4.60 -29.38 -6.74
C HIS A 51 -4.76 -27.85 -6.83
N HIS A 52 -3.70 -27.10 -6.56
CA HIS A 52 -3.71 -25.65 -6.67
C HIS A 52 -3.92 -25.20 -8.14
N PRO A 53 -4.81 -24.24 -8.44
CA PRO A 53 -5.16 -23.88 -9.84
C PRO A 53 -4.00 -23.30 -10.66
N ARG A 54 -3.09 -22.54 -10.04
CA ARG A 54 -1.98 -21.85 -10.73
C ARG A 54 -0.57 -22.45 -10.50
N ALA A 55 -0.30 -22.99 -9.31
CA ALA A 55 1.04 -23.41 -8.91
C ALA A 55 1.70 -24.48 -9.81
N PRO A 56 0.99 -25.50 -10.35
CA PRO A 56 1.58 -26.44 -11.29
C PRO A 56 2.07 -25.76 -12.58
N GLY A 57 1.30 -24.81 -13.10
CA GLY A 57 1.69 -24.02 -14.28
C GLY A 57 2.89 -23.13 -14.01
N ASN A 58 2.89 -22.42 -12.88
CA ASN A 58 4.02 -21.58 -12.46
C ASN A 58 5.29 -22.40 -12.27
N LYS A 59 5.20 -23.61 -11.70
CA LYS A 59 6.32 -24.52 -11.51
C LYS A 59 7.00 -24.86 -12.85
N ILE A 60 6.22 -25.32 -13.83
CA ILE A 60 6.72 -25.64 -15.17
C ILE A 60 7.42 -24.41 -15.77
N TYR A 61 6.77 -23.25 -15.66
CA TYR A 61 7.32 -22.00 -16.20
C TYR A 61 8.65 -21.61 -15.55
N TYR A 62 8.78 -21.72 -14.22
CA TYR A 62 10.03 -21.41 -13.51
C TYR A 62 11.14 -22.41 -13.84
N GLU A 63 10.82 -23.70 -13.96
CA GLU A 63 11.77 -24.73 -14.39
C GLU A 63 12.30 -24.47 -15.80
N GLU A 64 11.43 -24.13 -16.75
CA GLU A 64 11.81 -23.77 -18.12
C GLU A 64 12.71 -22.53 -18.17
N GLU A 65 12.38 -21.50 -17.39
CA GLU A 65 13.16 -20.27 -17.33
C GLU A 65 14.56 -20.49 -16.75
N LEU A 66 14.68 -21.33 -15.70
CA LEU A 66 15.98 -21.74 -15.17
C LEU A 66 16.81 -22.52 -16.19
N VAL A 67 16.16 -23.36 -17.02
CA VAL A 67 16.84 -24.06 -18.11
C VAL A 67 17.33 -23.07 -19.17
N LYS A 68 16.54 -22.05 -19.52
CA LYS A 68 16.98 -20.99 -20.46
C LYS A 68 18.15 -20.19 -19.90
N LEU A 69 18.08 -19.76 -18.64
CA LEU A 69 19.16 -19.03 -17.96
C LEU A 69 20.47 -19.86 -17.86
N LYS A 70 20.35 -21.17 -17.67
CA LYS A 70 21.50 -22.09 -17.68
C LYS A 70 22.07 -22.30 -19.08
N LYS A 71 21.24 -22.21 -20.13
CA LYS A 71 21.69 -22.26 -21.53
C LYS A 71 22.39 -20.98 -21.95
N THR A 72 21.90 -19.80 -21.58
CA THR A 72 22.59 -18.51 -21.85
C THR A 72 23.90 -18.34 -21.09
N ARG A 73 24.09 -19.06 -19.97
CA ARG A 73 25.38 -19.13 -19.25
C ARG A 73 26.39 -20.13 -19.82
N LYS A 74 25.99 -21.00 -20.75
CA LYS A 74 26.91 -21.87 -21.51
C LYS A 74 27.21 -21.15 -22.82
N GLY A 75 28.39 -20.53 -22.87
CA GLY A 75 28.78 -19.51 -23.86
C GLY A 75 28.48 -19.82 -25.32
N ASP A 76 28.18 -18.74 -26.05
CA ASP A 76 27.97 -18.78 -27.49
C ASP A 76 28.85 -17.75 -28.23
N ASP A 77 30.11 -17.56 -27.81
CA ASP A 77 31.09 -16.81 -28.61
C ASP A 77 32.55 -17.26 -28.53
N GLY A 78 32.88 -18.37 -27.86
CA GLY A 78 34.22 -18.96 -27.93
C GLY A 78 35.36 -18.08 -27.38
N SER A 79 35.06 -17.06 -26.56
CA SER A 79 36.07 -16.27 -25.85
C SER A 79 36.44 -16.88 -24.49
N PRO A 80 37.71 -16.81 -24.03
CA PRO A 80 38.13 -17.40 -22.76
C PRO A 80 37.55 -16.63 -21.57
N ASN A 81 37.22 -17.38 -20.50
CA ASN A 81 36.68 -16.92 -19.22
C ASN A 81 37.22 -15.57 -18.77
N ILE A 82 36.34 -14.57 -18.66
CA ILE A 82 36.58 -13.47 -17.73
C ILE A 82 36.31 -14.03 -16.33
N SER A 83 37.40 -14.29 -15.64
CA SER A 83 37.50 -14.55 -14.22
C SER A 83 36.54 -13.67 -13.41
N ALA A 84 36.02 -14.24 -12.33
CA ALA A 84 35.40 -13.53 -11.22
C ALA A 84 35.99 -12.11 -11.10
N GLN A 85 35.13 -11.10 -11.19
CA GLN A 85 35.58 -9.76 -10.84
C GLN A 85 36.14 -9.80 -9.42
N PRO A 86 37.24 -9.07 -9.16
CA PRO A 86 37.94 -9.13 -7.89
C PRO A 86 37.01 -8.65 -6.78
N GLU A 87 37.15 -9.24 -5.59
CA GLU A 87 36.77 -8.57 -4.35
C GLU A 87 37.42 -7.19 -4.38
N LEU A 88 36.61 -6.16 -4.60
CA LEU A 88 37.00 -4.79 -4.32
C LEU A 88 37.17 -4.70 -2.82
N THR A 89 38.41 -4.82 -2.36
CA THR A 89 38.81 -4.34 -1.03
C THR A 89 38.39 -2.87 -0.94
N PRO A 90 37.58 -2.46 0.05
CA PRO A 90 37.31 -1.05 0.26
C PRO A 90 38.65 -0.34 0.52
N SER A 91 39.01 0.63 -0.31
CA SER A 91 40.07 1.58 0.03
C SER A 91 39.61 2.37 1.25
N GLU A 92 40.39 2.32 2.34
CA GLU A 92 40.08 2.93 3.65
C GLU A 92 40.10 4.48 3.66
N ASP A 93 40.13 5.14 2.51
CA ASP A 93 40.31 6.60 2.40
C ASP A 93 39.24 7.30 1.52
N ALA A 94 38.05 6.71 1.38
CA ALA A 94 36.91 7.44 0.83
C ALA A 94 36.17 8.17 1.97
N GLU A 95 36.22 9.50 1.96
CA GLU A 95 35.29 10.33 2.74
C GLU A 95 33.86 9.87 2.43
N PRO A 96 32.95 9.80 3.43
CA PRO A 96 31.61 9.29 3.20
C PRO A 96 30.85 10.23 2.27
N GLU A 97 30.81 9.90 0.98
CA GLU A 97 29.76 10.38 0.09
C GLU A 97 28.45 9.89 0.68
N GLU A 98 27.56 10.81 1.06
CA GLU A 98 26.20 10.47 1.45
C GLU A 98 25.55 9.76 0.26
N GLU A 99 25.56 8.42 0.25
CA GLU A 99 24.80 7.65 -0.73
C GLU A 99 23.34 8.10 -0.62
N GLU A 100 22.87 8.88 -1.60
CA GLU A 100 21.47 9.28 -1.69
C GLU A 100 20.62 8.01 -1.69
N GLU A 101 20.00 7.74 -0.55
CA GLU A 101 19.20 6.56 -0.37
C GLU A 101 18.05 6.56 -1.37
N SER A 102 18.00 5.56 -2.25
CA SER A 102 16.95 5.49 -3.27
C SER A 102 15.56 5.55 -2.64
N GLU A 103 14.63 6.25 -3.29
CA GLU A 103 13.26 6.39 -2.79
C GLU A 103 12.58 5.04 -2.50
N ARG A 104 12.90 4.03 -3.30
CA ARG A 104 12.45 2.66 -3.09
C ARG A 104 12.93 2.09 -1.75
N SER A 105 14.20 2.31 -1.39
CA SER A 105 14.75 1.88 -0.10
C SER A 105 14.01 2.55 1.06
N VAL A 106 13.79 3.87 0.96
CA VAL A 106 13.04 4.63 1.98
C VAL A 106 11.61 4.11 2.11
N TYR A 107 10.92 3.89 0.99
CA TYR A 107 9.59 3.29 0.97
C TYR A 107 9.55 1.93 1.69
N GLU A 108 10.48 1.03 1.35
CA GLU A 108 10.54 -0.30 1.95
C GLU A 108 10.82 -0.24 3.47
N LYS A 109 11.72 0.66 3.91
CA LYS A 109 12.00 0.92 5.33
C LYS A 109 10.79 1.49 6.07
N LEU A 110 10.06 2.44 5.47
CA LEU A 110 8.83 3.00 6.04
C LEU A 110 7.75 1.94 6.21
N CYS A 111 7.63 1.02 5.27
CA CYS A 111 6.69 -0.11 5.35
C CYS A 111 7.05 -1.13 6.42
N ARG A 112 8.33 -1.19 6.82
CA ARG A 112 8.80 -2.00 7.96
C ARG A 112 8.76 -1.24 9.29
N GLY A 113 8.51 0.07 9.28
CA GLY A 113 8.53 0.92 10.47
C GLY A 113 9.94 1.23 10.97
N GLU A 114 10.96 1.09 10.13
CA GLU A 114 12.38 1.29 10.48
C GLU A 114 12.80 2.77 10.42
N VAL A 115 11.98 3.60 9.78
CA VAL A 115 12.24 5.02 9.55
C VAL A 115 11.07 5.83 10.09
N SER A 116 11.38 6.97 10.70
CA SER A 116 10.40 7.89 11.27
C SER A 116 10.82 9.35 11.05
N PRO A 117 9.91 10.32 11.23
CA PRO A 117 10.23 11.74 11.14
C PRO A 117 11.25 12.15 12.21
N SER A 118 11.93 13.27 11.97
CA SER A 118 12.89 13.80 12.95
C SER A 118 12.24 14.04 14.34
N PRO A 119 13.01 13.96 15.44
CA PRO A 119 12.48 14.20 16.79
C PRO A 119 11.78 15.56 16.93
N LYS A 120 12.23 16.58 16.19
CA LYS A 120 11.60 17.90 16.15
C LYS A 120 10.17 17.85 15.58
N ILE A 121 9.95 17.07 14.52
CA ILE A 121 8.62 16.89 13.94
C ILE A 121 7.74 16.08 14.88
N LEU A 122 8.27 14.99 15.45
CA LEU A 122 7.53 14.16 16.41
C LEU A 122 7.07 14.97 17.62
N ALA A 123 7.94 15.85 18.16
CA ALA A 123 7.59 16.74 19.26
C ALA A 123 6.52 17.80 18.91
N SER A 124 6.28 18.05 17.61
CA SER A 124 5.24 18.97 17.14
C SER A 124 3.89 18.30 16.87
N THR A 125 3.82 16.97 16.97
CA THR A 125 2.55 16.23 16.83
C THR A 125 1.70 16.40 18.09
N TYR A 126 0.38 16.44 17.93
CA TYR A 126 -0.55 16.56 19.04
C TYR A 126 -1.95 16.09 18.67
N CYS A 127 -2.74 15.74 19.67
CA CYS A 127 -4.15 15.41 19.54
C CYS A 127 -5.03 16.55 20.05
N THR A 128 -6.12 16.85 19.36
CA THR A 128 -7.10 17.86 19.78
C THR A 128 -8.51 17.48 19.35
N TYR A 129 -9.49 18.12 19.95
CA TYR A 129 -10.83 18.18 19.39
C TYR A 129 -10.88 19.30 18.34
N PHE A 130 -11.47 18.99 17.20
CA PHE A 130 -11.55 19.87 16.04
C PHE A 130 -13.01 20.15 15.71
N ASP A 131 -13.40 21.42 15.86
CA ASP A 131 -14.75 21.91 15.62
C ASP A 131 -14.86 22.76 14.34
N HIS A 132 -13.77 22.85 13.56
CA HIS A 132 -13.65 23.64 12.34
C HIS A 132 -14.23 25.06 12.49
N ASN A 133 -13.67 25.86 13.39
CA ASN A 133 -14.17 27.22 13.68
C ASN A 133 -15.65 27.25 14.08
N ARG A 134 -16.09 26.26 14.87
CA ARG A 134 -17.49 26.03 15.28
C ARG A 134 -18.43 25.78 14.11
N HIS A 135 -18.02 24.98 13.14
CA HIS A 135 -18.91 24.50 12.08
C HIS A 135 -20.15 23.85 12.73
N PRO A 136 -21.41 24.16 12.28
CA PRO A 136 -22.62 23.74 12.97
C PRO A 136 -22.73 22.24 13.26
N LEU A 137 -22.18 21.40 12.36
CA LEU A 137 -22.18 19.95 12.53
C LEU A 137 -21.18 19.44 13.60
N LEU A 138 -20.17 20.25 13.96
CA LEU A 138 -19.05 19.84 14.81
C LEU A 138 -19.03 20.52 16.19
N VAL A 139 -19.95 21.46 16.46
CA VAL A 139 -20.01 22.17 17.76
C VAL A 139 -20.28 21.22 18.93
N ILE A 140 -21.24 20.31 18.78
CA ILE A 140 -21.64 19.37 19.84
C ILE A 140 -20.78 18.11 19.82
N GLY A 141 -20.33 17.70 18.64
CA GLY A 141 -19.50 16.51 18.42
C GLY A 141 -18.26 16.84 17.61
N PRO A 142 -17.25 17.51 18.21
CA PRO A 142 -16.02 17.83 17.50
C PRO A 142 -15.29 16.55 17.12
N LEU A 143 -14.59 16.60 15.98
CA LEU A 143 -13.81 15.48 15.49
C LEU A 143 -12.55 15.31 16.35
N LYS A 144 -12.12 14.06 16.53
CA LYS A 144 -10.85 13.76 17.20
C LYS A 144 -9.74 13.87 16.17
N LEU A 145 -9.00 14.96 16.20
CA LEU A 145 -7.92 15.24 15.26
C LEU A 145 -6.57 14.87 15.88
N GLU A 146 -5.73 14.19 15.13
CA GLU A 146 -4.33 13.95 15.45
C GLU A 146 -3.45 14.52 14.34
N VAL A 147 -2.59 15.46 14.68
CA VAL A 147 -1.67 16.11 13.73
C VAL A 147 -0.42 15.26 13.61
N MET A 148 -0.24 14.64 12.43
CA MET A 148 0.88 13.76 12.12
C MET A 148 2.07 14.52 11.53
N TYR A 149 1.78 15.59 10.78
CA TYR A 149 2.80 16.48 10.23
C TYR A 149 2.23 17.92 10.15
N PRO A 150 2.94 18.95 10.63
CA PRO A 150 2.41 20.31 10.67
C PRO A 150 2.47 21.03 9.31
N LYS A 151 3.50 20.79 8.50
CA LYS A 151 3.68 21.42 7.18
C LYS A 151 4.47 20.53 6.19
N PRO A 152 3.82 19.84 5.23
CA PRO A 152 2.39 19.94 4.88
C PRO A 152 1.48 19.46 6.01
N TRP A 153 0.24 19.98 6.04
CA TRP A 153 -0.73 19.63 7.08
C TRP A 153 -1.28 18.23 6.80
N ILE A 154 -0.76 17.25 7.52
CA ILE A 154 -1.16 15.84 7.43
C ILE A 154 -1.76 15.43 8.77
N VAL A 155 -3.00 14.98 8.75
CA VAL A 155 -3.77 14.70 9.96
C VAL A 155 -4.52 13.38 9.87
N ILE A 156 -4.86 12.83 11.03
CA ILE A 156 -5.77 11.70 11.18
C ILE A 156 -6.99 12.16 11.99
N PHE A 157 -8.18 12.00 11.41
CA PHE A 157 -9.44 12.05 12.13
C PHE A 157 -9.74 10.68 12.72
N ARG A 158 -9.55 10.52 14.03
CA ARG A 158 -9.81 9.29 14.78
C ARG A 158 -11.31 9.08 14.95
N ASN A 159 -11.78 7.84 14.78
CA ASN A 159 -13.20 7.47 14.88
C ASN A 159 -14.11 8.32 13.96
N PHE A 160 -13.59 8.69 12.80
CA PHE A 160 -14.33 9.41 11.76
C PHE A 160 -15.51 8.62 11.22
N LEU A 161 -15.39 7.30 11.02
CA LEU A 161 -16.50 6.42 10.62
C LEU A 161 -16.95 5.53 11.77
N GLN A 162 -18.26 5.33 11.89
CA GLN A 162 -18.86 4.41 12.86
C GLN A 162 -18.94 2.98 12.30
N GLU A 163 -19.05 1.99 13.19
CA GLU A 163 -19.08 0.58 12.82
C GLU A 163 -20.23 0.24 11.85
N ASN A 164 -21.44 0.69 12.17
CA ASN A 164 -22.61 0.50 11.32
C ASN A 164 -22.46 1.18 9.95
N GLU A 165 -21.84 2.35 9.90
CA GLU A 165 -21.57 3.07 8.66
C GLU A 165 -20.60 2.27 7.78
N MET A 166 -19.51 1.75 8.36
CA MET A 166 -18.55 0.90 7.64
C MET A 166 -19.19 -0.39 7.11
N GLU A 167 -20.04 -1.07 7.90
CA GLU A 167 -20.70 -2.29 7.45
C GLU A 167 -21.67 -2.04 6.29
N ILE A 168 -22.41 -0.93 6.31
CA ILE A 168 -23.29 -0.54 5.21
C ILE A 168 -22.49 -0.26 3.93
N ILE A 169 -21.37 0.48 4.03
CA ILE A 169 -20.48 0.73 2.88
C ILE A 169 -19.98 -0.60 2.29
N LYS A 170 -19.53 -1.53 3.14
CA LYS A 170 -19.09 -2.86 2.69
C LYS A 170 -20.20 -3.62 1.99
N GLN A 171 -21.42 -3.62 2.53
CA GLN A 171 -22.56 -4.31 1.93
C GLN A 171 -22.92 -3.75 0.55
N LEU A 172 -22.89 -2.42 0.38
CA LEU A 172 -23.15 -1.76 -0.89
C LEU A 172 -22.02 -2.02 -1.92
N ALA A 173 -20.77 -2.03 -1.46
CA ALA A 173 -19.59 -2.19 -2.31
C ALA A 173 -19.33 -3.64 -2.75
N GLN A 174 -19.53 -4.62 -1.85
CA GLN A 174 -19.24 -6.04 -2.09
C GLN A 174 -19.74 -6.59 -3.44
N PRO A 175 -21.01 -6.38 -3.86
CA PRO A 175 -21.48 -6.89 -5.15
C PRO A 175 -20.85 -6.21 -6.37
N ARG A 176 -20.23 -5.04 -6.19
CA ARG A 176 -19.64 -4.21 -7.26
C ARG A 176 -18.13 -4.32 -7.35
N LEU A 177 -17.46 -4.87 -6.34
CA LEU A 177 -16.01 -5.01 -6.30
C LEU A 177 -15.49 -5.83 -7.48
N LYS A 178 -14.95 -5.13 -8.47
CA LYS A 178 -14.23 -5.71 -9.60
C LYS A 178 -12.76 -5.34 -9.50
N ARG A 179 -11.89 -6.16 -10.10
CA ARG A 179 -10.45 -5.85 -10.15
C ARG A 179 -10.27 -4.46 -10.77
N ALA A 180 -9.52 -3.59 -10.10
CA ALA A 180 -9.26 -2.24 -10.57
C ALA A 180 -8.54 -2.30 -11.92
N THR A 181 -9.08 -1.58 -12.89
CA THR A 181 -8.51 -1.41 -14.22
C THR A 181 -7.90 -0.01 -14.32
N VAL A 182 -6.75 0.10 -14.96
CA VAL A 182 -6.11 1.38 -15.30
C VAL A 182 -6.33 1.66 -16.77
N GLN A 183 -6.50 2.93 -17.13
CA GLN A 183 -6.58 3.31 -18.54
C GLN A 183 -5.16 3.31 -19.13
N ASN A 184 -4.93 2.48 -20.14
CA ASN A 184 -3.64 2.43 -20.82
C ASN A 184 -3.44 3.74 -21.61
N TYR A 185 -2.36 4.46 -21.34
CA TYR A 185 -2.08 5.78 -21.93
C TYR A 185 -1.83 5.75 -23.44
N LYS A 186 -1.52 4.58 -24.02
CA LYS A 186 -1.31 4.41 -25.47
C LYS A 186 -2.57 3.95 -26.20
N SER A 187 -3.30 2.98 -25.64
CA SER A 187 -4.48 2.40 -26.29
C SER A 187 -5.80 3.04 -25.86
N GLY A 188 -5.83 3.72 -24.72
CA GLY A 188 -7.05 4.28 -24.11
C GLY A 188 -7.98 3.23 -23.51
N GLU A 189 -7.63 1.94 -23.60
CA GLU A 189 -8.42 0.81 -23.10
C GLU A 189 -8.19 0.58 -21.60
N LEU A 190 -9.20 0.00 -20.94
CA LEU A 190 -9.11 -0.39 -19.53
C LEU A 190 -8.35 -1.71 -19.41
N GLU A 191 -7.11 -1.67 -18.93
CA GLU A 191 -6.26 -2.84 -18.71
C GLU A 191 -6.09 -3.11 -17.21
N THR A 192 -5.83 -4.37 -16.85
CA THR A 192 -5.52 -4.74 -15.46
C THR A 192 -4.05 -4.46 -15.17
N ALA A 193 -3.78 -3.49 -14.30
CA ALA A 193 -2.41 -3.18 -13.87
C ALA A 193 -1.81 -4.32 -13.04
N THR A 194 -0.55 -4.67 -13.30
CA THR A 194 0.25 -5.58 -12.46
C THR A 194 0.72 -4.90 -11.16
N TYR A 195 0.86 -3.56 -11.17
CA TYR A 195 1.33 -2.75 -10.03
C TYR A 195 0.24 -2.29 -9.06
N ARG A 196 -1.05 -2.49 -9.40
CA ARG A 196 -2.22 -2.20 -8.54
C ARG A 196 -3.08 -3.44 -8.38
N ILE A 197 -2.89 -4.14 -7.26
CA ILE A 197 -3.66 -5.35 -6.92
C ILE A 197 -4.76 -4.93 -5.93
N SER A 198 -5.81 -4.29 -6.44
CA SER A 198 -6.99 -3.93 -5.63
C SER A 198 -8.28 -4.20 -6.39
N LYS A 199 -9.38 -4.44 -5.67
CA LYS A 199 -10.74 -4.36 -6.23
C LYS A 199 -11.33 -3.01 -5.87
N SER A 200 -12.04 -2.36 -6.78
CA SER A 200 -12.71 -1.09 -6.50
C SER A 200 -14.20 -1.16 -6.82
N ALA A 201 -14.98 -0.40 -6.07
CA ALA A 201 -16.36 -0.06 -6.34
C ALA A 201 -16.52 1.46 -6.19
N TRP A 202 -17.57 2.01 -6.77
CA TRP A 202 -17.93 3.42 -6.60
C TRP A 202 -19.37 3.48 -6.07
N LEU A 203 -19.60 4.34 -5.08
CA LEU A 203 -20.88 4.56 -4.43
C LEU A 203 -21.25 6.04 -4.53
N ARG A 204 -22.41 6.33 -5.10
CA ARG A 204 -22.92 7.71 -5.17
C ARG A 204 -23.58 8.13 -3.87
N THR A 205 -23.56 9.44 -3.61
CA THR A 205 -24.16 10.07 -2.44
C THR A 205 -25.64 9.73 -2.29
N GLU A 206 -26.39 9.68 -3.39
CA GLU A 206 -27.84 9.47 -3.38
C GLU A 206 -28.24 8.00 -3.16
N GLU A 207 -27.28 7.07 -3.19
CA GLU A 207 -27.59 5.64 -3.10
C GLU A 207 -28.02 5.21 -1.70
N HIS A 208 -27.53 5.89 -0.66
CA HIS A 208 -27.87 5.54 0.71
C HIS A 208 -27.66 6.72 1.68
N PRO A 209 -28.58 6.99 2.63
CA PRO A 209 -28.47 8.11 3.58
C PRO A 209 -27.18 8.12 4.42
N VAL A 210 -26.57 6.95 4.64
CA VAL A 210 -25.27 6.85 5.32
C VAL A 210 -24.15 7.45 4.48
N ILE A 211 -24.15 7.26 3.16
CA ILE A 211 -23.13 7.85 2.28
C ILE A 211 -23.28 9.36 2.29
N GLU A 212 -24.50 9.88 2.15
CA GLU A 212 -24.78 11.32 2.29
C GLU A 212 -24.29 11.88 3.63
N LYS A 213 -24.57 11.18 4.74
CA LYS A 213 -24.11 11.60 6.08
C LYS A 213 -22.59 11.63 6.20
N ILE A 214 -21.88 10.73 5.53
CA ILE A 214 -20.41 10.69 5.51
C ILE A 214 -19.88 11.84 4.66
N VAL A 215 -20.41 12.05 3.45
CA VAL A 215 -20.02 13.15 2.56
C VAL A 215 -20.19 14.50 3.25
N ARG A 216 -21.32 14.74 3.94
CA ARG A 216 -21.53 15.96 4.74
C ARG A 216 -20.57 16.10 5.92
N ARG A 217 -20.05 15.00 6.46
CA ARG A 217 -19.03 15.02 7.52
C ARG A 217 -17.66 15.35 6.94
N ILE A 218 -17.34 14.88 5.74
CA ILE A 218 -16.11 15.20 5.01
C ILE A 218 -16.09 16.69 4.66
N ASP A 219 -17.19 17.21 4.12
CA ASP A 219 -17.40 18.64 3.86
C ASP A 219 -17.11 19.47 5.12
N ALA A 220 -17.79 19.16 6.23
CA ALA A 220 -17.59 19.84 7.52
C ALA A 220 -16.16 19.72 8.10
N ALA A 221 -15.44 18.65 7.79
CA ALA A 221 -14.10 18.38 8.30
C ALA A 221 -13.01 19.08 7.48
N THR A 222 -13.25 19.27 6.18
CA THR A 222 -12.24 19.74 5.22
C THR A 222 -12.48 21.17 4.75
N ASP A 223 -13.72 21.68 4.89
CA ASP A 223 -14.18 22.96 4.31
C ASP A 223 -14.07 23.01 2.79
N LEU A 224 -14.08 21.84 2.15
CA LEU A 224 -14.04 21.70 0.71
C LEU A 224 -15.44 21.35 0.22
N ASP A 225 -15.86 22.08 -0.80
CA ASP A 225 -17.11 21.79 -1.49
C ASP A 225 -17.06 20.39 -2.13
N VAL A 226 -17.99 19.55 -1.72
CA VAL A 226 -18.13 18.17 -2.15
C VAL A 226 -19.03 18.01 -3.37
N GLU A 227 -19.67 19.07 -3.88
CA GLU A 227 -20.51 19.00 -5.10
C GLU A 227 -19.72 18.53 -6.33
N THR A 228 -18.46 18.94 -6.43
CA THR A 228 -17.54 18.51 -7.50
C THR A 228 -16.64 17.34 -7.11
N ALA A 229 -16.82 16.79 -5.91
CA ALA A 229 -16.04 15.64 -5.48
C ALA A 229 -16.40 14.42 -6.32
N GLU A 230 -15.43 13.53 -6.47
CA GLU A 230 -15.68 12.22 -7.06
C GLU A 230 -16.62 11.38 -6.17
N GLU A 231 -17.24 10.37 -6.77
CA GLU A 231 -18.06 9.42 -6.02
C GLU A 231 -17.19 8.71 -4.97
N LEU A 232 -17.81 8.22 -3.88
CA LEU A 232 -17.11 7.47 -2.85
C LEU A 232 -16.52 6.19 -3.47
N GLN A 233 -15.21 6.21 -3.75
CA GLN A 233 -14.49 5.01 -4.13
C GLN A 233 -14.47 4.06 -2.93
N VAL A 234 -14.51 2.76 -3.18
CA VAL A 234 -14.35 1.73 -2.16
C VAL A 234 -13.37 0.72 -2.71
N VAL A 235 -12.14 0.79 -2.23
CA VAL A 235 -11.03 -0.05 -2.63
C VAL A 235 -10.79 -1.13 -1.59
N ASN A 236 -10.71 -2.38 -2.03
CA ASN A 236 -10.27 -3.53 -1.25
C ASN A 236 -8.93 -4.04 -1.78
N TYR A 237 -7.88 -4.00 -0.94
CA TYR A 237 -6.54 -4.47 -1.32
C TYR A 237 -6.33 -5.98 -1.11
N GLY A 238 -7.20 -6.68 -0.38
CA GLY A 238 -6.97 -8.10 -0.05
C GLY A 238 -5.58 -8.35 0.59
N LEU A 239 -5.10 -9.59 0.57
CA LEU A 239 -3.73 -9.93 0.97
C LEU A 239 -2.74 -9.59 -0.14
N GLY A 240 -1.60 -8.98 0.22
CA GLY A 240 -0.53 -8.69 -0.73
C GLY A 240 -0.86 -7.57 -1.72
N GLY A 241 -2.08 -7.02 -1.66
CA GLY A 241 -2.42 -5.81 -2.38
C GLY A 241 -1.59 -4.65 -1.89
N HIS A 242 -1.03 -3.94 -2.87
CA HIS A 242 -0.23 -2.76 -2.67
C HIS A 242 -0.59 -1.74 -3.74
N TYR A 243 -0.11 -0.52 -3.53
CA TYR A 243 -0.20 0.55 -4.52
C TYR A 243 1.12 1.33 -4.45
N GLU A 244 1.89 1.26 -5.53
CA GLU A 244 3.20 1.93 -5.69
C GLU A 244 3.12 3.44 -5.50
N PRO A 245 4.19 4.15 -5.10
CA PRO A 245 4.15 5.60 -4.84
C PRO A 245 3.48 6.44 -5.94
N HIS A 246 2.50 7.23 -5.54
CA HIS A 246 1.59 8.00 -6.38
C HIS A 246 1.12 9.28 -5.66
N PHE A 247 0.27 10.06 -6.33
CA PHE A 247 -0.65 10.98 -5.68
C PHE A 247 -2.05 10.35 -5.78
N ASP A 248 -2.61 9.93 -4.66
CA ASP A 248 -3.93 9.29 -4.59
C ASP A 248 -4.85 10.13 -3.70
N PHE A 249 -6.10 10.10 -4.14
CA PHE A 249 -7.26 10.37 -3.34
C PHE A 249 -7.49 9.14 -2.42
N ALA A 250 -7.64 9.42 -1.12
CA ALA A 250 -8.36 8.68 -0.07
C ALA A 250 -7.73 7.44 0.66
N ARG A 251 -8.31 7.09 1.86
CA ARG A 251 -8.53 5.72 2.45
C ARG A 251 -8.95 5.63 3.94
N MET A 252 -9.67 4.53 4.30
CA MET A 252 -9.96 4.05 5.68
C MET A 252 -10.21 2.53 5.85
N SER A 253 -9.41 1.82 6.69
CA SER A 253 -9.79 0.57 7.40
C SER A 253 -8.75 0.17 8.49
N ASP A 254 -9.01 -0.92 9.22
CA ASP A 254 -8.03 -1.59 10.10
C ASP A 254 -7.30 -2.71 9.36
N VAL A 255 -6.02 -2.94 9.70
CA VAL A 255 -5.18 -4.00 9.14
C VAL A 255 -4.34 -4.55 10.28
N SER A 256 -4.41 -5.86 10.54
CA SER A 256 -3.65 -6.48 11.64
C SER A 256 -2.14 -6.40 11.43
N ALA A 257 -1.68 -6.39 10.18
CA ALA A 257 -0.28 -6.15 9.82
C ALA A 257 -0.13 -5.55 8.42
N GLY A 258 0.72 -4.52 8.27
CA GLY A 258 0.99 -3.85 7.00
C GLY A 258 -0.06 -2.79 6.63
N GLY A 259 -0.12 -2.39 5.36
CA GLY A 259 -1.16 -1.47 4.87
C GLY A 259 -0.99 0.01 5.23
N ALA A 260 0.14 0.43 5.83
CA ALA A 260 0.46 1.82 6.13
C ALA A 260 0.41 2.71 4.87
N THR A 261 -0.07 3.95 5.02
CA THR A 261 0.13 5.00 4.01
C THR A 261 1.43 5.73 4.37
N VAL A 262 2.40 5.76 3.47
CA VAL A 262 3.74 6.29 3.74
C VAL A 262 4.06 7.45 2.83
N PHE A 263 4.78 8.45 3.35
CA PHE A 263 5.26 9.62 2.64
C PHE A 263 6.80 9.57 2.62
N PRO A 264 7.42 9.08 1.53
CA PRO A 264 8.87 8.85 1.47
C PRO A 264 9.69 10.11 1.78
N GLU A 265 9.34 11.25 1.17
CA GLU A 265 10.05 12.52 1.37
C GLU A 265 9.95 13.01 2.83
N LEU A 266 8.81 12.76 3.48
CA LEU A 266 8.56 13.17 4.86
C LEU A 266 9.03 12.15 5.90
N ARG A 267 9.47 10.97 5.46
CA ARG A 267 9.81 9.82 6.32
C ARG A 267 8.68 9.50 7.32
N LEU A 268 7.43 9.63 6.88
CA LEU A 268 6.23 9.50 7.71
C LEU A 268 5.45 8.24 7.32
N SER A 269 4.99 7.48 8.32
CA SER A 269 4.09 6.35 8.15
C SER A 269 2.79 6.58 8.93
N LEU A 270 1.67 6.51 8.24
CA LEU A 270 0.32 6.54 8.81
C LEU A 270 -0.22 5.10 8.85
N TRP A 271 -0.25 4.52 10.04
CA TRP A 271 -0.73 3.15 10.21
C TRP A 271 -2.27 3.12 10.21
N PRO A 272 -2.88 2.20 9.44
CA PRO A 272 -4.33 2.06 9.36
C PRO A 272 -4.91 1.76 10.75
N GLN A 273 -5.99 2.43 11.10
CA GLN A 273 -6.79 2.14 12.28
C GLN A 273 -8.26 2.17 11.89
N LYS A 274 -9.03 1.18 12.36
CA LYS A 274 -10.47 1.10 12.09
C LYS A 274 -11.16 2.43 12.36
N GLY A 275 -12.01 2.85 11.43
CA GLY A 275 -12.81 4.06 11.61
C GLY A 275 -11.99 5.36 11.64
N SER A 276 -10.68 5.36 11.40
CA SER A 276 -9.88 6.59 11.28
C SER A 276 -9.65 7.02 9.84
N SER A 277 -9.76 8.31 9.54
CA SER A 277 -9.53 8.91 8.22
C SER A 277 -8.23 9.72 8.20
N ALA A 278 -7.41 9.57 7.17
CA ALA A 278 -6.24 10.43 6.96
C ALA A 278 -6.59 11.54 5.95
N PHE A 279 -6.12 12.76 6.22
CA PHE A 279 -6.36 13.91 5.34
C PHE A 279 -5.09 14.75 5.17
N TRP A 280 -4.86 15.22 3.95
CA TRP A 280 -3.82 16.18 3.57
C TRP A 280 -4.19 16.91 2.29
N PHE A 281 -3.51 18.02 1.99
CA PHE A 281 -3.66 18.75 0.73
C PHE A 281 -2.53 18.40 -0.23
N ASN A 282 -2.85 18.00 -1.45
CA ASN A 282 -1.86 17.76 -2.51
C ASN A 282 -1.36 19.04 -3.19
N LEU A 283 -2.02 20.18 -2.95
CA LEU A 283 -1.71 21.46 -3.59
C LEU A 283 -1.34 22.50 -2.53
N HIS A 284 -0.39 23.34 -2.87
CA HIS A 284 -0.21 24.63 -2.20
C HIS A 284 -1.40 25.56 -2.47
N LYS A 285 -1.55 26.62 -1.67
CA LYS A 285 -2.58 27.65 -1.90
C LYS A 285 -2.46 28.36 -3.25
N SER A 286 -1.29 28.28 -3.89
CA SER A 286 -1.06 28.76 -5.26
C SER A 286 -1.68 27.85 -6.34
N GLY A 287 -2.13 26.65 -5.98
CA GLY A 287 -2.57 25.60 -6.92
C GLY A 287 -1.42 24.73 -7.45
N GLU A 288 -0.18 25.00 -7.09
CA GLU A 288 0.97 24.17 -7.44
C GLU A 288 1.00 22.88 -6.62
N GLY A 289 1.43 21.77 -7.23
CA GLY A 289 1.57 20.48 -6.54
C GLY A 289 2.61 20.52 -5.43
N ASP A 290 2.25 20.02 -4.24
CA ASP A 290 3.18 19.86 -3.13
C ASP A 290 3.87 18.49 -3.25
N MET A 291 5.12 18.48 -3.73
CA MET A 291 5.87 17.23 -3.94
C MET A 291 6.06 16.41 -2.66
N LYS A 292 6.02 17.08 -1.49
CA LYS A 292 6.13 16.42 -0.17
C LYS A 292 4.98 15.50 0.15
N THR A 293 3.83 15.68 -0.49
CA THR A 293 2.67 14.83 -0.27
C THR A 293 2.64 13.62 -1.18
N ARG A 294 3.72 13.36 -1.94
CA ARG A 294 3.89 12.08 -2.63
C ARG A 294 3.84 10.94 -1.61
N HIS A 295 2.97 9.96 -1.86
CA HIS A 295 2.71 8.91 -0.89
C HIS A 295 2.51 7.56 -1.57
N ALA A 296 2.52 6.50 -0.77
CA ALA A 296 2.37 5.14 -1.24
C ALA A 296 1.60 4.31 -0.21
N ALA A 297 1.05 3.19 -0.66
CA ALA A 297 0.48 2.20 0.25
C ALA A 297 1.44 1.03 0.43
N CYS A 298 1.76 0.72 1.68
CA CYS A 298 2.49 -0.48 2.04
C CYS A 298 1.64 -1.72 1.80
N PRO A 299 2.25 -2.87 1.46
CA PRO A 299 1.51 -4.12 1.29
C PRO A 299 0.73 -4.50 2.54
N VAL A 300 -0.49 -5.01 2.35
CA VAL A 300 -1.26 -5.66 3.43
C VAL A 300 -0.65 -7.03 3.71
N LEU A 301 -0.16 -7.24 4.93
CA LEU A 301 0.49 -8.47 5.35
C LEU A 301 -0.48 -9.45 6.03
N ALA A 302 -1.56 -8.94 6.64
CA ALA A 302 -2.64 -9.73 7.22
C ALA A 302 -3.96 -8.95 7.22
N GLY A 303 -5.09 -9.63 6.99
CA GLY A 303 -6.42 -9.02 6.86
C GLY A 303 -6.71 -8.42 5.48
N SER A 304 -7.62 -7.44 5.41
CA SER A 304 -7.96 -6.75 4.17
C SER A 304 -8.11 -5.25 4.40
N LYS A 305 -7.41 -4.43 3.59
CA LYS A 305 -7.56 -2.97 3.63
C LYS A 305 -8.74 -2.54 2.78
N TRP A 306 -9.69 -1.85 3.39
CA TRP A 306 -10.76 -1.13 2.72
C TRP A 306 -10.45 0.37 2.73
N GLY A 307 -11.07 1.16 1.88
CA GLY A 307 -11.00 2.61 1.97
C GLY A 307 -11.55 3.27 0.72
N GLU A 308 -11.79 4.57 0.79
CA GLU A 308 -11.96 5.40 -0.39
C GLU A 308 -10.64 5.62 -1.10
#